data_AF-A0A966I8N9-F1
#
_entry.id   AF-A0A966I8N9-F1
#
_cell.length_a   1.000
_cell.length_b   1.000
_cell.length_c   1.000
_cell.angle_alpha   90.00
_cell.angle_beta   90.00
_cell.angle_gamma   90.00
#
_symmetry.space_group_name_H-M   'P 1'
#
loop_
_entity.id
_entity.type
_entity.pdbx_description
1 polymer ?
#
loop_
_entity_poly.entity_id
_entity_poly.type
_entity_poly.pdbx_seq_one_letter_code
_entity_poly.pdbx_strand_id
1 'polypeptide(L)' 'GPLPHVKFCPTGGITYQNAKSYLQLQNTLCVGGSWVAPQNLIEIKDWHGITNLAKAASEILT' A
#
# COMPACT_ATOMS: atom_id res chain seq x y z
N GLY A 1 15.75 16.66 9.58
CA GLY A 1 16.76 15.67 9.13
C GLY A 1 17.50 16.18 7.91
N PRO A 2 18.54 15.50 7.43
CA PRO A 2 19.43 15.98 6.36
C PRO A 2 18.74 16.15 4.99
N LEU A 3 17.56 15.57 4.78
CA LEU A 3 16.80 15.62 3.52
C LEU A 3 15.35 16.10 3.76
N PRO A 4 15.12 17.38 4.09
CA PRO A 4 13.80 17.88 4.53
C PRO A 4 12.75 17.96 3.40
N HIS A 5 13.19 17.96 2.14
CA HIS A 5 12.30 18.09 0.97
C HIS A 5 12.03 16.77 0.26
N VAL A 6 12.71 15.69 0.66
CA VAL A 6 12.53 14.38 0.03
C VAL A 6 11.25 13.74 0.56
N LYS A 7 10.46 13.22 -0.37
CA LYS A 7 9.31 12.40 -0.05
C LYS A 7 9.51 10.98 -0.56
N PHE A 8 8.94 10.01 0.15
CA PHE A 8 9.13 8.60 -0.11
C PHE A 8 7.83 7.92 -0.54
N CYS A 9 7.97 6.85 -1.31
CA CYS A 9 6.94 5.84 -1.50
C CYS A 9 7.56 4.48 -1.13
N PRO A 10 7.47 4.04 0.14
CA PRO A 10 8.03 2.77 0.58
C PRO A 10 7.39 1.59 -0.16
N THR A 11 8.24 0.66 -0.62
CA THR A 11 7.84 -0.56 -1.34
C THR A 11 8.68 -1.74 -0.88
N GLY A 12 8.11 -2.95 -0.95
CA GLY A 12 8.78 -4.18 -0.51
C GLY A 12 8.65 -4.41 0.99
N GLY A 13 8.02 -5.51 1.39
CA GLY A 13 7.72 -5.80 2.81
C GLY A 13 6.56 -4.97 3.41
N ILE A 14 5.91 -4.10 2.63
CA ILE A 14 4.66 -3.44 3.06
C ILE A 14 3.51 -4.44 3.04
N THR A 15 2.72 -4.45 4.10
CA THR A 15 1.49 -5.24 4.28
C THR A 15 0.35 -4.32 4.68
N TYR A 16 -0.89 -4.82 4.65
CA TYR A 16 -2.04 -4.08 5.16
C TYR A 16 -1.85 -3.62 6.62
N GLN A 17 -1.22 -4.46 7.45
CA GLN A 17 -1.02 -4.19 8.88
C GLN A 17 0.01 -3.09 9.16
N ASN A 18 1.03 -2.94 8.32
CA ASN A 18 2.08 -1.93 8.51
C ASN A 18 1.91 -0.69 7.62
N ALA A 19 1.05 -0.72 6.61
CA ALA A 19 0.86 0.40 5.69
C ALA A 19 0.51 1.71 6.41
N LYS A 20 -0.35 1.67 7.44
CA LYS A 20 -0.75 2.86 8.21
C LYS A 20 0.43 3.55 8.88
N SER A 21 1.37 2.79 9.46
CA SER A 21 2.50 3.40 10.18
C SER A 21 3.43 4.14 9.23
N TYR A 22 3.64 3.65 8.01
CA TYR A 22 4.40 4.36 6.99
C TYR A 22 3.68 5.61 6.48
N LEU A 23 2.38 5.50 6.20
CA LEU A 23 1.56 6.60 5.68
C LEU A 23 1.39 7.75 6.68
N GLN A 24 1.53 7.49 7.99
CA GLN A 24 1.51 8.53 9.02
C GLN A 24 2.81 9.37 9.08
N LEU A 25 3.89 8.93 8.43
CA LEU A 25 5.13 9.69 8.38
C LEU A 25 4.95 10.91 7.45
N GLN A 26 5.36 12.09 7.94
CA GLN A 26 5.21 13.36 7.21
C GLN A 26 5.93 13.39 5.85
N ASN A 27 6.95 12.57 5.67
CA ASN A 27 7.74 12.46 4.45
C ASN A 27 7.30 11.28 3.56
N THR A 28 6.19 10.61 3.84
CA THR A 28 5.65 9.53 3.00
C THR A 28 4.47 10.04 2.17
N LEU A 29 4.53 9.87 0.85
CA LEU A 29 3.43 10.20 -0.08
C LEU A 29 2.44 9.06 -0.26
N CYS A 30 2.97 7.85 -0.39
CA CYS A 30 2.23 6.64 -0.69
C CYS A 30 2.98 5.42 -0.14
N VAL A 31 2.34 4.27 -0.16
CA VAL A 31 3.01 2.97 0.01
C VAL A 31 2.62 2.06 -1.15
N GLY A 32 3.53 1.19 -1.55
CA GLY A 32 3.27 0.16 -2.55
C GLY A 32 3.46 -1.23 -1.96
N GLY A 33 2.53 -2.13 -2.25
CA GLY A 33 2.63 -3.53 -1.85
C GLY A 33 1.83 -4.45 -2.73
N SER A 34 2.40 -5.62 -3.04
CA SER A 34 1.75 -6.64 -3.87
C SER A 34 0.47 -7.20 -3.26
N TRP A 35 0.23 -6.95 -1.96
CA TRP A 35 -0.97 -7.40 -1.24
C TRP A 35 -2.27 -6.77 -1.76
N VAL A 36 -2.22 -5.65 -2.49
CA VAL A 36 -3.41 -5.04 -3.12
C VAL A 36 -3.87 -5.84 -4.34
N ALA A 37 -2.93 -6.39 -5.11
CA ALA A 37 -3.19 -7.19 -6.31
C ALA A 37 -2.25 -8.41 -6.32
N PRO A 38 -2.51 -9.41 -5.45
CA PRO A 38 -1.61 -10.54 -5.30
C PRO A 38 -1.65 -11.43 -6.54
N GLN A 39 -0.49 -12.00 -6.88
CA GLN A 39 -0.28 -12.71 -8.15
C GLN A 39 -1.26 -13.88 -8.34
N ASN A 40 -1.57 -14.63 -7.27
CA ASN A 40 -2.52 -15.74 -7.33
C ASN A 40 -3.93 -15.29 -7.76
N LEU A 41 -4.38 -14.09 -7.37
CA LEU A 41 -5.69 -13.56 -7.80
C LEU A 41 -5.64 -13.06 -9.24
N ILE A 42 -4.51 -12.53 -9.70
CA ILE A 42 -4.31 -12.15 -11.10
C ILE A 42 -4.35 -13.41 -11.99
N GLU A 43 -3.67 -14.48 -11.59
CA GLU A 43 -3.58 -15.74 -12.35
C GLU A 43 -4.97 -16.37 -12.58
N ILE A 44 -5.83 -16.35 -11.57
CA ILE A 44 -7.21 -16.84 -11.67
C ILE A 44 -8.21 -15.79 -12.17
N LYS A 45 -7.75 -14.57 -12.49
CA LYS A 45 -8.56 -13.42 -12.93
C LYS A 45 -9.67 -13.04 -11.94
N ASP A 46 -9.41 -13.15 -10.64
CA ASP A 46 -10.34 -12.73 -9.59
C ASP A 46 -10.29 -11.21 -9.38
N TRP A 47 -10.91 -10.48 -10.31
CA TRP A 47 -11.01 -9.02 -10.26
C TRP A 47 -11.90 -8.54 -9.10
N HIS A 48 -12.84 -9.37 -8.66
CA HIS A 48 -13.70 -9.03 -7.53
C HIS A 48 -12.90 -9.06 -6.22
N GLY A 49 -12.09 -10.10 -6.01
CA GLY A 49 -11.14 -10.19 -4.90
C GLY A 49 -10.16 -9.02 -4.87
N ILE A 50 -9.53 -8.70 -6.01
CA ILE A 50 -8.62 -7.55 -6.14
C ILE A 50 -9.36 -6.23 -5.83
N THR A 51 -10.61 -6.07 -6.30
CA THR A 51 -11.41 -4.88 -6.00
C THR A 51 -11.67 -4.72 -4.50
N ASN A 52 -11.98 -5.82 -3.80
CA ASN A 52 -12.20 -5.78 -2.35
C ASN A 52 -10.92 -5.41 -1.59
N LEU A 53 -9.77 -5.97 -2.01
CA LEU A 53 -8.46 -5.61 -1.44
C LEU A 53 -8.13 -4.14 -1.69
N ALA A 54 -8.39 -3.62 -2.89
CA ALA A 54 -8.18 -2.22 -3.24
C ALA A 54 -9.08 -1.27 -2.42
N LYS A 55 -10.35 -1.64 -2.20
CA LYS A 55 -11.26 -0.87 -1.33
C LYS A 55 -10.73 -0.82 0.10
N ALA A 56 -10.39 -1.98 0.68
CA ALA A 56 -9.80 -2.03 2.02
C ALA A 56 -8.51 -1.19 2.11
N ALA A 57 -7.66 -1.23 1.08
CA ALA A 57 -6.46 -0.41 1.01
C ALA A 57 -6.75 1.11 1.02
N SER A 58 -7.79 1.54 0.30
CA SER A 58 -8.18 2.95 0.24
C SER A 58 -8.70 3.50 1.57
N GLU A 59 -9.18 2.62 2.45
CA GLU A 59 -9.76 2.97 3.75
C GLU A 59 -8.71 3.02 4.88
N ILE A 60 -7.44 2.69 4.63
CA ILE A 60 -6.38 2.62 5.67
C ILE A 60 -6.21 3.92 6.48
N LEU A 61 -6.45 5.07 5.84
CA LEU A 61 -6.31 6.40 6.42
C LEU A 61 -7.64 7.08 6.73
N THR A 62 -8.76 6.43 6.44
CA THR A 62 -10.09 6.91 6.84
C THR A 62 -10.31 6.61 8.32
#